data_AF-A0A258KZA2-F1
#
_entry.id   AF-A0A258KZA2-F1
#
_cell.length_a   1.000
_cell.length_b   1.000
_cell.length_c   1.000
_cell.angle_alpha   90.00
_cell.angle_beta   90.00
_cell.angle_gamma   90.00
#
_symmetry.space_group_name_H-M   'P 1'
#
loop_
_entity.id
_entity.type
_entity.pdbx_description
1 polymer ?
#
loop_
_entity_poly.entity_id
_entity_poly.type
_entity_poly.pdbx_seq_one_letter_code
_entity_poly.pdbx_strand_id
1 'polypeptide(L)'
;MERERVNEAGRIMDDHFWPSVYPGLIVGALIGLADRSILAAILGAIGGLAGAFAAFYAVNILAIEPGIIPLAAIIIGSVIAAKLTTFGVAKIMGRLAAG
;
A
#
# COMPACT_ATOMS: atom_id res chain seq x y z
N MET A 1 -26.61 18.07 14.50
CA MET A 1 -27.10 17.41 13.28
C MET A 1 -26.09 17.43 12.12
N GLU A 2 -25.80 18.55 11.44
CA GLU A 2 -24.82 18.56 10.33
C GLU A 2 -23.39 18.14 10.77
N ARG A 3 -22.93 18.69 11.90
CA ARG A 3 -21.60 18.39 12.47
C ARG A 3 -21.47 16.97 13.01
N GLU A 4 -22.59 16.35 13.41
CA GLU A 4 -22.60 14.96 13.85
C GLU A 4 -22.44 14.01 12.66
N ARG A 5 -23.12 14.29 11.53
CA ARG A 5 -22.95 13.49 10.30
C ARG A 5 -21.53 13.56 9.73
N VAL A 6 -20.90 14.73 9.78
CA VAL A 6 -19.50 14.89 9.33
C VAL A 6 -18.55 14.12 10.24
N ASN A 7 -18.75 14.19 11.57
CA ASN A 7 -17.95 13.40 12.52
C ASN A 7 -18.17 11.89 12.34
N GLU A 8 -19.38 11.46 12.06
CA GLU A 8 -19.72 10.04 11.91
C GLU A 8 -19.22 9.47 10.57
N ALA A 9 -19.31 10.24 9.49
CA ALA A 9 -18.71 9.88 8.20
C ALA A 9 -17.17 9.81 8.26
N GLY A 10 -16.53 10.73 9.00
CA GLY A 10 -15.09 10.67 9.26
C GLY A 10 -14.70 9.43 10.06
N ARG A 11 -15.48 9.08 11.09
CA ARG A 11 -15.23 7.91 11.95
C ARG A 11 -15.45 6.58 11.21
N ILE A 12 -16.50 6.47 10.39
CA ILE A 12 -16.76 5.26 9.58
C ILE A 12 -15.66 5.04 8.54
N MET A 13 -15.13 6.11 7.94
CA MET A 13 -14.03 6.00 6.99
C MET A 13 -12.74 5.56 7.69
N ASP A 14 -12.39 6.11 8.85
CA ASP A 14 -11.17 5.74 9.57
C ASP A 14 -11.20 4.30 10.16
N ASP A 15 -12.36 3.83 10.65
CA ASP A 15 -12.47 2.56 11.38
C ASP A 15 -12.18 1.32 10.50
N HIS A 16 -12.47 1.38 9.19
CA HIS A 16 -12.29 0.26 8.26
C HIS A 16 -11.15 0.47 7.25
N PHE A 17 -10.74 1.73 7.05
CA PHE A 17 -9.70 2.07 6.10
C PHE A 17 -8.34 1.51 6.52
N TRP A 18 -7.83 1.93 7.68
CA TRP A 18 -6.49 1.58 8.14
C TRP A 18 -6.27 0.06 8.26
N PRO A 19 -7.20 -0.71 8.86
CA PRO A 19 -7.10 -2.18 8.87
C PRO A 19 -6.99 -2.79 7.48
N SER A 20 -7.66 -2.21 6.49
CA SER A 20 -7.67 -2.71 5.11
C SER A 20 -6.37 -2.43 4.36
N VAL A 21 -5.64 -1.36 4.71
CA VAL A 21 -4.37 -0.99 4.05
C VAL A 21 -3.12 -1.51 4.76
N TYR A 22 -3.19 -1.88 6.04
CA TYR A 22 -2.04 -2.47 6.77
C TYR A 22 -1.39 -3.69 6.10
N PRO A 23 -2.15 -4.63 5.49
CA PRO A 23 -1.54 -5.73 4.75
C PRO A 23 -0.56 -5.25 3.69
N GLY A 24 -0.82 -4.12 3.04
CA GLY A 24 0.07 -3.56 2.04
C GLY A 24 1.40 -3.07 2.59
N LEU A 25 1.40 -2.49 3.79
CA LEU A 25 2.63 -2.09 4.48
C LEU A 25 3.48 -3.31 4.82
N ILE A 26 2.86 -4.36 5.38
CA ILE A 26 3.54 -5.61 5.76
C ILE A 26 4.10 -6.31 4.54
N VAL A 27 3.28 -6.51 3.50
CA VAL A 27 3.68 -7.14 2.24
C VAL A 27 4.82 -6.36 1.58
N GLY A 28 4.71 -5.03 1.53
CA GLY A 28 5.75 -4.17 0.98
C GLY A 28 7.07 -4.28 1.74
N ALA A 29 7.02 -4.26 3.07
CA ALA A 29 8.21 -4.41 3.91
C ALA A 29 8.90 -5.75 3.68
N LEU A 30 8.13 -6.84 3.61
CA LEU A 30 8.65 -8.19 3.36
C LEU A 30 9.29 -8.32 1.98
N ILE A 31 8.67 -7.72 0.95
CA ILE A 31 9.25 -7.68 -0.40
C ILE A 31 10.59 -6.95 -0.40
N GLY A 32 10.67 -5.78 0.25
CA GLY A 32 11.93 -5.05 0.34
C GLY A 32 12.98 -5.75 1.21
N LEU A 33 12.57 -6.44 2.27
CA LEU A 33 13.47 -7.22 3.12
C LEU A 33 14.04 -8.45 2.39
N ALA A 34 13.32 -9.00 1.41
CA ALA A 34 13.84 -10.07 0.55
C ALA A 34 15.13 -9.67 -0.19
N ASP A 35 15.32 -8.37 -0.44
CA ASP A 35 16.55 -7.81 -1.03
C ASP A 35 17.68 -7.58 0.01
N ARG A 36 17.51 -8.07 1.25
CA ARG A 36 18.48 -8.01 2.36
C ARG A 36 18.94 -6.59 2.74
N SER A 37 18.13 -5.58 2.42
CA SER A 37 18.44 -4.17 2.70
C SER A 37 17.34 -3.51 3.52
N ILE A 38 17.73 -2.84 4.61
CA ILE A 38 16.80 -2.08 5.45
C ILE A 38 16.17 -0.93 4.64
N LEU A 39 16.95 -0.27 3.78
CA LEU A 39 16.43 0.78 2.90
C LEU A 39 15.43 0.21 1.90
N ALA A 40 15.70 -0.96 1.32
CA ALA A 40 14.76 -1.64 0.45
C ALA A 40 13.48 -2.03 1.21
N ALA A 41 13.58 -2.50 2.46
CA ALA A 41 12.42 -2.79 3.30
C ALA A 41 11.56 -1.55 3.56
N ILE A 42 12.17 -0.40 3.89
CA ILE A 42 11.44 0.87 4.11
C ILE A 42 10.75 1.32 2.82
N LEU A 43 11.47 1.31 1.69
CA LEU A 43 10.93 1.74 0.40
C LEU A 43 9.88 0.78 -0.15
N GLY A 44 10.06 -0.51 0.12
CA GLY A 44 9.08 -1.56 -0.14
C GLY A 44 7.81 -1.32 0.67
N ALA A 45 7.93 -1.01 1.96
CA ALA A 45 6.79 -0.69 2.83
C ALA A 45 6.02 0.55 2.34
N ILE A 46 6.74 1.61 1.97
CA ILE A 46 6.14 2.84 1.39
C ILE A 46 5.43 2.52 0.07
N GLY A 47 6.09 1.79 -0.83
CA GLY A 47 5.50 1.37 -2.10
C GLY A 47 4.28 0.47 -1.91
N GLY A 48 4.37 -0.50 -1.01
CA GLY A 48 3.28 -1.41 -0.66
C GLY A 48 2.07 -0.69 -0.09
N LEU A 49 2.30 0.30 0.78
CA LEU A 49 1.24 1.16 1.32
C LEU A 49 0.60 2.00 0.21
N ALA A 50 1.38 2.62 -0.67
CA ALA A 50 0.85 3.39 -1.79
C ALA A 50 0.01 2.52 -2.75
N GLY A 51 0.48 1.31 -3.05
CA GLY A 51 -0.29 0.34 -3.83
C GLY A 51 -1.59 -0.10 -3.14
N ALA A 52 -1.56 -0.24 -1.82
CA ALA A 52 -2.75 -0.57 -1.02
C ALA A 52 -3.80 0.53 -1.11
N PHE A 53 -3.38 1.78 -0.95
CA PHE A 53 -4.26 2.95 -1.08
C PHE A 53 -4.90 3.03 -2.47
N ALA A 54 -4.10 2.87 -3.52
CA ALA A 54 -4.58 2.91 -4.90
C ALA A 54 -5.61 1.79 -5.18
N ALA A 55 -5.31 0.57 -4.73
CA ALA A 55 -6.21 -0.56 -4.90
C ALA A 55 -7.49 -0.43 -4.06
N PHE A 56 -7.38 0.03 -2.81
CA PHE A 56 -8.55 0.30 -1.97
C PHE A 56 -9.49 1.32 -2.63
N TYR A 57 -8.94 2.40 -3.19
CA TYR A 57 -9.73 3.41 -3.89
C TYR A 57 -10.37 2.85 -5.17
N ALA A 58 -9.64 2.06 -5.96
CA ALA A 58 -10.16 1.41 -7.17
C ALA A 58 -11.33 0.46 -6.86
N VAL A 59 -11.21 -0.36 -5.81
CA VAL A 59 -12.26 -1.29 -5.37
C VAL A 59 -13.50 -0.53 -4.88
N ASN A 60 -13.32 0.58 -4.16
CA ASN A 60 -14.44 1.42 -3.71
C ASN A 60 -15.17 2.10 -4.89
N ILE A 61 -14.44 2.58 -5.90
CA ILE A 61 -15.04 3.13 -7.12
C ILE A 61 -15.91 2.08 -7.83
N LEU A 62 -15.46 0.83 -7.83
CA LEU A 62 -16.16 -0.28 -8.46
C LEU A 62 -17.32 -0.83 -7.61
N ALA A 63 -17.60 -0.25 -6.44
CA ALA A 63 -18.64 -0.68 -5.51
C ALA A 63 -18.59 -2.18 -5.18
N ILE A 64 -17.37 -2.75 -5.12
CA ILE A 64 -17.19 -4.17 -4.80
C ILE A 64 -17.44 -4.38 -3.31
N GLU A 65 -18.29 -5.34 -2.98
CA GLU A 65 -18.62 -5.67 -1.60
C GLU A 65 -17.37 -6.07 -0.79
N PRO A 66 -17.29 -5.69 0.51
CA PRO A 66 -16.20 -6.09 1.39
C PRO A 66 -16.06 -7.62 1.43
N GLY A 67 -14.87 -8.13 1.17
CA GLY A 67 -14.63 -9.57 1.12
C GLY A 67 -13.25 -9.93 0.58
N ILE A 68 -13.10 -11.17 0.13
CA ILE A 68 -11.81 -11.70 -0.31
C ILE A 68 -11.29 -11.05 -1.61
N ILE A 69 -12.19 -10.56 -2.47
CA ILE A 69 -11.83 -9.94 -3.75
C ILE A 69 -11.15 -8.57 -3.51
N PRO A 70 -11.74 -7.61 -2.76
CA PRO A 70 -11.05 -6.40 -2.32
C PRO A 70 -9.69 -6.65 -1.70
N LEU A 71 -9.60 -7.62 -0.79
CA LEU A 71 -8.36 -7.94 -0.09
C LEU A 71 -7.27 -8.41 -1.07
N ALA A 72 -7.63 -9.30 -2.00
CA ALA A 72 -6.71 -9.78 -3.03
C ALA A 72 -6.22 -8.62 -3.92
N ALA A 73 -7.13 -7.72 -4.34
CA ALA A 73 -6.78 -6.55 -5.13
C ALA A 73 -5.79 -5.63 -4.39
N ILE A 74 -6.01 -5.39 -3.09
CA ILE A 74 -5.12 -4.62 -2.23
C ILE A 74 -3.74 -5.27 -2.15
N ILE A 75 -3.67 -6.57 -1.88
CA ILE A 75 -2.40 -7.31 -1.81
C ILE A 75 -1.66 -7.24 -3.15
N ILE A 76 -2.34 -7.48 -4.27
CA ILE A 76 -1.73 -7.43 -5.61
C ILE A 76 -1.20 -6.01 -5.91
N GLY A 77 -2.00 -4.98 -5.65
CA GLY A 77 -1.59 -3.58 -5.82
C GLY A 77 -0.35 -3.24 -4.99
N SER A 78 -0.31 -3.67 -3.74
CA SER A 78 0.84 -3.51 -2.85
C SER A 78 2.09 -4.22 -3.37
N VAL A 79 1.97 -5.46 -3.83
CA VAL A 79 3.12 -6.21 -4.38
C VAL A 79 3.72 -5.49 -5.58
N ILE A 80 2.88 -5.04 -6.51
CA ILE A 80 3.32 -4.35 -7.72
C ILE A 80 4.03 -3.05 -7.35
N ALA A 81 3.40 -2.22 -6.53
CA ALA A 81 3.96 -0.92 -6.14
C ALA A 81 5.25 -1.07 -5.32
N ALA A 82 5.30 -2.02 -4.38
CA ALA A 82 6.51 -2.32 -3.62
C ALA A 82 7.67 -2.77 -4.52
N LYS A 83 7.42 -3.66 -5.50
CA LYS A 83 8.45 -4.08 -6.45
C LYS A 83 8.94 -2.94 -7.32
N LEU A 84 8.06 -2.05 -7.75
CA LEU A 84 8.43 -0.89 -8.56
C LEU A 84 9.31 0.08 -7.76
N THR A 85 9.00 0.34 -6.50
CA THR A 85 9.81 1.24 -5.66
C THR A 85 11.16 0.62 -5.32
N THR A 86 11.23 -0.65 -4.92
CA THR A 86 12.50 -1.30 -4.59
C THR A 86 13.39 -1.45 -5.82
N PHE A 87 12.83 -1.86 -6.97
CA PHE A 87 13.59 -1.98 -8.22
C PHE A 87 14.07 -0.63 -8.77
N GLY A 88 13.21 0.39 -8.72
CA GLY A 88 13.57 1.74 -9.16
C GLY A 88 14.76 2.29 -8.37
N VAL A 89 14.76 2.11 -7.05
CA VAL A 89 15.86 2.57 -6.18
C VAL A 89 17.12 1.75 -6.41
N ALA A 90 17.03 0.41 -6.51
CA ALA A 90 18.18 -0.43 -6.82
C ALA A 90 18.86 0.01 -8.13
N LYS A 91 18.07 0.36 -9.16
CA LYS A 91 18.58 0.86 -10.44
C LYS A 91 19.23 2.25 -10.32
N ILE A 92 18.67 3.16 -9.54
CA ILE A 92 19.25 4.50 -9.32
C ILE A 92 20.56 4.40 -8.55
N MET A 93 20.58 3.61 -7.46
CA MET A 93 21.76 3.40 -6.62
C MET A 93 22.86 2.65 -7.38
N GLY A 94 22.52 1.64 -8.18
CA GLY A 94 23.48 0.94 -9.03
C GLY A 94 24.09 1.83 -10.11
N ARG A 95 23.34 2.82 -10.63
CA ARG A 95 23.88 3.82 -11.56
C ARG A 95 24.80 4.84 -10.88
N LEU A 96 24.52 5.19 -9.62
CA LEU A 96 25.36 6.08 -8.82
C LEU A 96 26.70 5.45 -8.41
N ALA A 97 26.77 4.12 -8.28
CA ALA A 97 27.99 3.40 -7.93
C ALA A 97 28.95 3.15 -9.12
N ALA A 98 28.49 3.41 -10.35
CA ALA A 98 29.22 3.10 -11.58
C ALA A 98 29.74 4.34 -12.34
N GLY A 99 29.62 5.54 -11.76
CA GLY A 99 30.17 6.80 -12.27
C GLY A 99 31.21 7.36 -11.32
#